data_AF-A0A7W1J9X1-F1
#
_entry.id   AF-A0A7W1J9X1-F1
#
_cell.length_a   1.000
_cell.length_b   1.000
_cell.length_c   1.000
_cell.angle_alpha   90.00
_cell.angle_beta   90.00
_cell.angle_gamma   90.00
#
_symmetry.space_group_name_H-M   'P 1'
#
loop_
_entity.id
_entity.type
_entity.pdbx_description
1 polymer ?
#
loop_
_entity_poly.entity_id
_entity_poly.type
_entity_poly.pdbx_seq_one_letter_code
_entity_poly.pdbx_strand_id
1 'polypeptide(L)'
;ASGIDPVDAVRALGARVHHVHVKDIGDPTALAGHRALARALEVIGFAGRLSAEVEVHDDQERLRAVAGSRAWLDEMTAVGAAS
;
A
#
# COMPACT_ATOMS: atom_id res chain seq x y z
N ALA A 1 3.87 1.15 15.86
CA ALA A 1 2.69 1.49 15.05
C ALA A 1 1.77 2.41 15.84
N SER A 2 1.10 3.36 15.18
CA SER A 2 0.20 4.36 15.80
C SER A 2 -1.13 3.81 16.33
N GLY A 3 -1.42 2.51 16.13
CA GLY A 3 -2.68 1.87 16.53
C GLY A 3 -3.89 2.26 15.69
N ILE A 4 -3.70 3.05 14.62
CA ILE A 4 -4.74 3.48 13.70
C ILE A 4 -4.85 2.47 12.56
N ASP A 5 -6.06 1.99 12.29
CA ASP A 5 -6.33 1.17 11.12
C ASP A 5 -6.25 2.02 9.83
N PRO A 6 -5.41 1.65 8.85
CA PRO A 6 -5.24 2.41 7.62
C PRO A 6 -6.52 2.52 6.77
N VAL A 7 -7.38 1.50 6.77
CA VAL A 7 -8.63 1.48 6.01
C VAL A 7 -9.61 2.49 6.59
N ASP A 8 -9.73 2.53 7.92
CA ASP A 8 -10.59 3.49 8.60
C ASP A 8 -10.09 4.92 8.41
N ALA A 9 -8.77 5.14 8.41
CA ALA A 9 -8.18 6.44 8.10
C ALA A 9 -8.50 6.89 6.67
N VAL A 10 -8.38 6.02 5.67
CA VAL A 10 -8.73 6.33 4.27
C VAL A 10 -10.21 6.67 4.13
N ARG A 11 -11.09 5.89 4.76
CA ARG A 11 -12.54 6.15 4.75
C ARG A 11 -12.89 7.48 5.40
N ALA A 12 -12.26 7.82 6.52
CA ALA A 12 -12.51 9.07 7.24
C ALA A 12 -11.99 10.30 6.48
N LEU A 13 -10.84 10.18 5.80
CA LEU A 13 -10.24 11.26 5.03
C LEU A 13 -10.92 11.45 3.66
N GLY A 14 -11.38 10.37 3.03
CA GLY A 14 -12.07 10.40 1.74
C GLY A 14 -11.23 11.08 0.65
N ALA A 15 -11.87 11.94 -0.14
CA ALA A 15 -11.25 12.67 -1.26
C ALA A 15 -10.07 13.59 -0.88
N ARG A 16 -9.77 13.77 0.42
CA ARG A 16 -8.59 14.53 0.88
C ARG A 16 -7.28 13.73 0.77
N VAL A 17 -7.37 12.42 0.58
CA VAL A 17 -6.20 11.56 0.37
C VAL A 17 -5.65 11.82 -1.04
N HIS A 18 -4.43 12.34 -1.13
CA HIS A 18 -3.76 12.71 -2.39
C HIS A 18 -2.48 11.90 -2.63
N HIS A 19 -1.92 11.31 -1.58
CA HIS A 19 -0.75 10.44 -1.64
C HIS A 19 -0.89 9.38 -0.56
N VAL A 20 -0.71 8.12 -0.94
CA VAL A 20 -0.59 6.99 -0.02
C VAL A 20 0.82 6.45 -0.07
N HIS A 21 1.41 6.31 1.12
CA HIS A 21 2.76 5.82 1.31
C HIS A 21 2.70 4.64 2.27
N VAL A 22 3.21 3.48 1.85
CA VAL A 22 3.24 2.26 2.66
C VAL A 22 4.67 1.89 2.96
N LYS A 23 4.96 1.73 4.26
CA LYS A 23 6.26 1.34 4.79
C LYS A 23 6.33 -0.18 4.99
N ASP A 24 7.55 -0.71 4.95
CA ASP A 24 7.90 -2.09 5.31
C ASP A 24 7.24 -3.15 4.42
N ILE A 25 7.26 -2.91 3.11
CA ILE A 25 6.73 -3.84 2.10
C ILE A 25 7.69 -5.02 1.93
N GLY A 26 7.53 -6.02 2.78
CA GLY A 26 8.30 -7.26 2.74
C GLY A 26 7.68 -8.42 3.52
N ASP A 27 6.67 -8.15 4.35
CA ASP A 27 5.93 -9.18 5.08
C ASP A 27 4.72 -9.67 4.26
N PRO A 28 4.74 -10.93 3.77
CA PRO A 28 3.61 -11.49 3.04
C PRO A 28 2.34 -11.64 3.90
N THR A 29 2.42 -11.59 5.23
CA THR A 29 1.24 -11.65 6.11
C THR A 29 0.43 -10.34 6.10
N ALA A 30 1.01 -9.23 5.65
CA ALA A 30 0.32 -7.95 5.50
C ALA A 30 -0.58 -7.86 4.25
N LEU A 31 -0.51 -8.82 3.32
CA LEU A 31 -1.26 -8.80 2.04
C LEU A 31 -2.79 -8.64 2.21
N ALA A 32 -3.39 -9.26 3.23
CA ALA A 32 -4.83 -9.16 3.47
C ALA A 32 -5.26 -7.73 3.82
N GLY A 33 -4.47 -7.03 4.65
CA GLY A 33 -4.68 -5.61 4.97
C GLY A 33 -4.49 -4.72 3.75
N HIS A 34 -3.56 -5.07 2.87
CA HIS A 34 -3.29 -4.31 1.64
C HIS A 34 -4.47 -4.36 0.65
N ARG A 35 -5.10 -5.52 0.45
CA ARG A 35 -6.30 -5.60 -0.41
C ARG A 35 -7.46 -4.78 0.13
N ALA A 36 -7.65 -4.77 1.45
CA ALA A 36 -8.67 -3.95 2.09
C ALA A 36 -8.40 -2.45 1.88
N LEU A 37 -7.13 -2.05 1.99
CA LEU A 37 -6.69 -0.68 1.71
C LEU A 37 -6.92 -0.29 0.23
N ALA A 38 -6.57 -1.17 -0.73
CA ALA A 38 -6.79 -0.93 -2.16
C ALA A 38 -8.27 -0.65 -2.47
N ARG A 39 -9.17 -1.50 -1.95
CA ARG A 39 -10.62 -1.33 -2.12
C ARG A 39 -11.11 -0.03 -1.47
N ALA A 40 -10.59 0.32 -0.30
CA ALA A 40 -10.96 1.57 0.36
C ALA A 40 -10.57 2.80 -0.46
N LEU A 41 -9.39 2.76 -1.09
CA LEU A 41 -8.92 3.82 -2.00
C LEU A 41 -9.79 3.92 -3.25
N GLU A 42 -10.21 2.78 -3.81
CA GLU A 42 -11.12 2.74 -4.95
C GLU A 42 -12.49 3.35 -4.63
N VAL A 43 -13.07 3.00 -3.48
CA VAL A 43 -14.37 3.52 -3.02
C VAL A 43 -14.38 5.04 -2.89
N ILE A 44 -13.25 5.65 -2.53
CA ILE A 44 -13.13 7.12 -2.42
C ILE A 44 -12.72 7.78 -3.75
N GLY A 45 -12.60 7.02 -4.85
CA GLY A 45 -12.19 7.53 -6.16
C GLY A 45 -10.75 8.04 -6.17
N PHE A 46 -9.86 7.42 -5.41
CA PHE A 46 -8.46 7.86 -5.29
C PHE A 46 -7.74 7.79 -6.64
N ALA A 47 -7.24 8.95 -7.09
CA ALA A 47 -6.43 9.08 -8.32
C ALA A 47 -5.03 9.64 -8.04
N GLY A 48 -4.61 9.60 -6.77
CA GLY A 48 -3.32 10.13 -6.33
C GLY A 48 -2.16 9.15 -6.52
N ARG A 49 -1.01 9.50 -5.94
CA ARG A 49 0.20 8.66 -6.00
C ARG A 49 0.13 7.53 -4.97
N LEU A 50 0.50 6.32 -5.36
CA LEU A 50 0.81 5.21 -4.46
C LEU A 50 2.33 4.97 -4.44
N SER A 51 2.95 4.88 -3.26
CA SER A 51 4.38 4.59 -3.14
C SER A 51 4.68 3.59 -2.02
N ALA A 52 5.67 2.75 -2.28
CA ALA A 52 6.27 1.85 -1.31
C ALA A 52 7.60 2.44 -0.80
N GLU A 53 7.85 2.33 0.50
CA GLU A 53 9.16 2.60 1.11
C GLU A 53 9.58 1.38 1.92
N VAL A 54 10.86 1.03 1.79
CA VAL A 54 11.47 -0.05 2.55
C VAL A 54 12.83 0.44 3.00
N GLU A 55 13.07 0.40 4.31
CA GLU A 55 14.41 0.58 4.85
C GLU A 55 15.22 -0.69 4.60
N VAL A 56 16.44 -0.51 4.11
CA VAL A 56 17.34 -1.61 3.73
C VAL A 56 18.70 -1.34 4.34
N HIS A 57 19.31 -2.37 4.93
CA HIS A 57 20.59 -2.23 5.62
C HIS A 57 21.78 -2.71 4.78
N ASP A 58 21.52 -3.50 3.73
CA ASP A 58 22.51 -3.92 2.74
C ASP A 58 21.96 -4.06 1.30
N ASP A 59 22.83 -4.35 0.35
CA ASP A 59 22.48 -4.47 -1.08
C ASP A 59 21.66 -5.73 -1.42
N GLN A 60 21.83 -6.83 -0.67
CA GLN A 60 21.04 -8.05 -0.89
C GLN A 60 19.62 -7.89 -0.36
N GLU A 61 19.45 -7.19 0.76
CA GLU A 61 18.15 -6.75 1.27
C GLU A 61 17.49 -5.78 0.30
N ARG A 62 18.25 -4.84 -0.28
CA ARG A 62 17.74 -3.88 -1.26
C ARG A 62 17.07 -4.54 -2.46
N LEU A 63 17.71 -5.55 -3.07
CA LEU A 63 17.13 -6.25 -4.22
C LEU A 63 15.84 -6.99 -3.86
N ARG A 64 15.81 -7.65 -2.69
CA ARG A 64 14.63 -8.35 -2.18
C ARG A 64 13.48 -7.39 -1.87
N ALA A 65 13.80 -6.27 -1.23
CA ALA A 65 12.85 -5.20 -0.91
C ALA A 65 12.22 -4.58 -2.17
N VAL A 66 13.01 -4.33 -3.21
CA VAL A 66 12.50 -3.80 -4.49
C VAL A 66 11.55 -4.79 -5.15
N ALA A 67 11.91 -6.08 -5.18
CA ALA A 67 11.04 -7.11 -5.76
C ALA A 67 9.71 -7.25 -4.99
N GLY A 68 9.76 -7.27 -3.65
CA GLY A 68 8.57 -7.31 -2.80
C GLY A 68 7.69 -6.07 -2.97
N SER A 69 8.29 -4.88 -2.99
CA SER A 69 7.59 -3.61 -3.24
C SER A 69 6.90 -3.58 -4.59
N ARG A 70 7.53 -4.13 -5.62
CA ARG A 70 6.95 -4.20 -6.96
C ARG A 70 5.74 -5.12 -7.01
N ALA A 71 5.87 -6.33 -6.47
CA ALA A 71 4.77 -7.30 -6.43
C ALA A 71 3.55 -6.72 -5.69
N TRP A 72 3.79 -5.99 -4.60
CA TRP A 72 2.74 -5.29 -3.86
C TRP A 72 2.04 -4.20 -4.69
N LEU A 73 2.80 -3.34 -5.36
CA LEU A 73 2.24 -2.29 -6.22
C LEU A 73 1.39 -2.88 -7.35
N ASP A 74 1.85 -3.98 -7.95
CA ASP A 74 1.12 -4.69 -8.99
C ASP A 74 -0.21 -5.26 -8.44
N GLU A 75 -0.22 -5.82 -7.23
CA GLU A 75 -1.45 -6.31 -6.58
C GLU A 75 -2.43 -5.18 -6.25
N MET A 76 -1.95 -4.06 -5.68
CA MET A 76 -2.80 -2.90 -5.37
C MET A 76 -3.44 -2.31 -6.62
N THR A 77 -2.70 -2.29 -7.74
CA THR A 77 -3.20 -1.80 -9.02
C THR A 77 -4.19 -2.79 -9.64
N ALA A 78 -3.93 -4.10 -9.53
CA ALA A 78 -4.83 -5.13 -10.06
C ALA A 78 -6.20 -5.13 -9.35
N VAL A 79 -6.26 -4.85 -8.04
CA VAL A 79 -7.52 -4.73 -7.31
C VAL A 79 -8.38 -3.60 -7.90
N GLY A 80 -7.79 -2.45 -8.24
CA GLY A 80 -8.53 -1.33 -8.85
C GLY A 80 -8.95 -1.56 -10.31
N ALA A 81 -8.40 -2.57 -10.99
CA ALA A 81 -8.76 -2.91 -12.38
C ALA A 81 -9.85 -4.00 -12.47
N ALA A 82 -10.16 -4.67 -11.37
CA ALA A 82 -11.10 -5.79 -11.30
C ALA A 82 -12.52 -5.39 -10.82
N SER A 83 -12.72 -4.10 -10.55
CA SER A 83 -13.97 -3.51 -10.05
C SER A 83 -14.64 -2.68 -11.14
#